data_AF-A0ABC9E704-F1
#
_entry.id   AF-A0ABC9E704-F1
#
_cell.length_a   1.000
_cell.length_b   1.000
_cell.length_c   1.000
_cell.angle_alpha   90.00
_cell.angle_beta   90.00
_cell.angle_gamma   90.00
#
_symmetry.space_group_name_H-M   'P 1'
#
loop_
_entity.id
_entity.type
_entity.pdbx_description
1 polymer ?
#
loop_
_entity_poly.entity_id
_entity_poly.type
_entity_poly.pdbx_seq_one_letter_code
_entity_poly.pdbx_strand_id
1 'polypeptide(L)'
;MDLLLDGVAMQTKLISTEIFLTKQPETRAIMNWVKQEHFMASASLHGGALVANYPWDGTRDTSKRYYGCPDDKTFRHMASVYSQSHYNMSLSKEFEGGITNGAFWYPIYGGMQDWNYIHGGCFELTLEISDTKWPKAVELPIIWEHNRMSMLNLLASLIKSGVHGRIFAADTGRPIPGSVMIKGIDSKVRASRAFGDYHRIIVPGEKYEVMASMEGFRPKSTHIVLEQEAVSLDFILEPDRADGQMKLLYNDDNGCPCGNSKMFHVQEAHLWLYLLVVCVLLTLYLVFKRKGASKLLTYKYSPRRPVAV
;
A
#
# COMPACT_ATOMS: atom_id res chain seq x y z
N MET A 1 -15.74 6.94 12.79
CA MET A 1 -16.20 8.03 11.90
C MET A 1 -16.30 7.39 10.54
N ASP A 2 -17.52 6.99 10.14
CA ASP A 2 -17.72 6.37 8.84
C ASP A 2 -17.52 7.46 7.79
N LEU A 3 -16.38 7.44 7.10
CA LEU A 3 -16.13 8.35 5.99
C LEU A 3 -16.99 7.90 4.81
N LEU A 4 -18.25 8.33 4.82
CA LEU A 4 -19.17 8.17 3.69
C LEU A 4 -18.75 9.13 2.57
N LEU A 5 -18.16 8.57 1.53
CA LEU A 5 -17.80 9.18 0.27
C LEU A 5 -19.06 9.25 -0.61
N ASP A 6 -19.96 10.22 -0.38
CA ASP A 6 -21.28 10.42 -1.03
C ASP A 6 -21.70 9.48 -2.17
N GLY A 7 -22.94 8.96 -2.09
CA GLY A 7 -23.59 8.03 -3.01
C GLY A 7 -23.65 8.46 -4.48
N VAL A 8 -22.53 8.30 -5.19
CA VAL A 8 -22.48 8.21 -6.64
C VAL A 8 -22.18 6.76 -6.98
N ALA A 9 -23.06 6.18 -7.80
CA ALA A 9 -23.09 4.79 -8.18
C ALA A 9 -21.70 4.21 -8.45
N MET A 10 -21.47 3.01 -7.90
CA MET A 10 -20.43 2.09 -8.33
C MET A 10 -20.21 2.25 -9.83
N GLN A 11 -18.95 2.47 -10.23
CA GLN A 11 -18.45 2.26 -11.59
C GLN A 11 -18.34 3.46 -12.54
N THR A 12 -18.55 4.72 -12.10
CA THR A 12 -18.23 5.87 -12.97
C THR A 12 -16.76 6.27 -12.89
N LYS A 13 -16.06 6.07 -14.01
CA LYS A 13 -14.83 6.79 -14.37
C LYS A 13 -14.99 8.28 -14.04
N LEU A 14 -13.94 8.85 -13.46
CA LEU A 14 -13.74 10.29 -13.19
C LEU A 14 -14.50 10.81 -11.95
N ILE A 15 -13.78 10.83 -10.83
CA ILE A 15 -14.00 11.89 -9.83
C ILE A 15 -13.61 13.18 -10.56
N SER A 16 -14.60 13.92 -11.09
CA SER A 16 -14.33 15.24 -11.64
C SER A 16 -13.71 16.12 -10.55
N THR A 17 -12.85 17.06 -10.93
CA THR A 17 -12.18 17.97 -10.00
C THR A 17 -13.19 18.72 -9.13
N GLU A 18 -14.40 18.99 -9.66
CA GLU A 18 -15.52 19.59 -8.93
C GLU A 18 -16.08 18.66 -7.83
N ILE A 19 -16.28 17.37 -8.12
CA ILE A 19 -16.75 16.38 -7.11
C ILE A 19 -15.71 16.19 -6.01
N PHE A 20 -14.43 16.38 -6.29
CA PHE A 20 -13.36 16.27 -5.30
C PHE A 20 -13.33 17.46 -4.32
N LEU A 21 -13.63 18.67 -4.79
CA LEU A 21 -13.63 19.89 -3.98
C LEU A 21 -14.84 19.97 -3.04
N THR A 22 -15.94 19.30 -3.36
CA THR A 22 -17.16 19.27 -2.53
C THR A 22 -17.11 18.24 -1.39
N LYS A 23 -16.10 17.37 -1.33
CA LYS A 23 -15.92 16.39 -0.25
C LYS A 23 -15.46 17.03 1.07
N GLN A 24 -15.83 16.39 2.18
CA GLN A 24 -15.35 16.72 3.52
C GLN A 24 -13.81 16.72 3.57
N PRO A 25 -13.20 17.58 4.39
CA PRO A 25 -11.74 17.74 4.42
C PRO A 25 -11.00 16.45 4.81
N GLU A 26 -11.53 15.65 5.72
CA GLU A 26 -10.95 14.36 6.16
C GLU A 26 -10.95 13.35 5.00
N THR A 27 -12.09 13.25 4.31
CA THR A 27 -12.23 12.43 3.10
C THR A 27 -11.16 12.80 2.06
N ARG A 28 -11.02 14.09 1.77
CA ARG A 28 -10.02 14.57 0.81
C ARG A 28 -8.59 14.26 1.25
N ALA A 29 -8.30 14.38 2.54
CA ALA A 29 -7.00 14.05 3.09
C ALA A 29 -6.65 12.57 2.89
N ILE A 30 -7.56 11.65 3.23
CA ILE A 30 -7.34 10.21 3.02
C ILE A 30 -7.21 9.87 1.54
N MET A 31 -8.09 10.40 0.68
CA MET A 31 -8.02 10.16 -0.76
C MET A 31 -6.69 10.65 -1.37
N ASN A 32 -6.14 11.76 -0.88
CA ASN A 32 -4.84 12.25 -1.30
C ASN A 32 -3.71 11.35 -0.79
N TRP A 33 -3.77 10.95 0.48
CA TRP A 33 -2.76 10.10 1.10
C TRP A 33 -2.66 8.75 0.38
N VAL A 34 -3.79 8.09 0.11
CA VAL A 34 -3.84 6.81 -0.60
C VAL A 34 -3.37 6.91 -2.06
N LYS A 35 -3.47 8.10 -2.68
CA LYS A 35 -2.93 8.33 -4.03
C LYS A 35 -1.43 8.63 -4.03
N GLN A 36 -0.90 9.16 -2.94
CA GLN A 36 0.52 9.53 -2.82
C GLN A 36 1.36 8.32 -2.46
N GLU A 37 0.82 7.42 -1.64
CA GLU A 37 1.50 6.23 -1.17
C GLU A 37 0.95 4.97 -1.83
N HIS A 38 1.78 3.95 -2.02
CA HIS A 38 1.39 2.66 -2.59
C HIS A 38 0.95 1.69 -1.49
N PHE A 39 -0.19 1.95 -0.84
CA PHE A 39 -0.73 1.04 0.17
C PHE A 39 -1.19 -0.29 -0.45
N MET A 40 -0.69 -1.39 0.10
CA MET A 40 -1.07 -2.73 -0.32
C MET A 40 -2.36 -3.20 0.37
N ALA A 41 -2.47 -2.92 1.66
CA ALA A 41 -3.61 -3.29 2.50
C ALA A 41 -3.82 -2.27 3.61
N SER A 42 -5.04 -2.23 4.13
CA SER A 42 -5.50 -1.34 5.19
C SER A 42 -6.56 -2.04 6.04
N ALA A 43 -6.89 -1.44 7.18
CA ALA A 43 -8.09 -1.77 7.92
C ALA A 43 -8.61 -0.54 8.66
N SER A 44 -9.91 -0.27 8.58
CA SER A 44 -10.57 0.76 9.39
C SER A 44 -11.21 0.12 10.62
N LEU A 45 -11.10 0.79 11.77
CA LEU A 45 -11.67 0.30 13.04
C LEU A 45 -12.99 1.00 13.35
N HIS A 46 -14.01 0.19 13.67
CA HIS A 46 -15.38 0.61 13.95
C HIS A 46 -15.90 -0.07 15.22
N GLY A 47 -17.05 0.38 15.70
CA GLY A 47 -17.74 -0.24 16.81
C GLY A 47 -19.25 -0.16 16.62
N GLY A 48 -19.96 -1.01 17.36
CA GLY A 48 -21.40 -1.24 17.22
C GLY A 48 -21.74 -2.68 16.84
N ALA A 49 -20.73 -3.49 16.52
CA ALA A 49 -20.82 -4.93 16.32
C ALA A 49 -19.46 -5.58 16.64
N LEU A 50 -19.39 -6.91 16.50
CA LEU A 50 -18.16 -7.67 16.60
C LEU A 50 -17.99 -8.61 15.39
N VAL A 51 -17.36 -8.09 14.33
CA VAL A 51 -17.21 -8.79 13.04
C VAL A 51 -16.12 -8.15 12.16
N ALA A 52 -15.43 -8.96 11.35
CA ALA A 52 -14.59 -8.46 10.27
C ALA A 52 -15.40 -8.39 8.96
N ASN A 53 -15.74 -7.17 8.55
CA ASN A 53 -16.47 -6.88 7.32
C ASN A 53 -15.52 -6.75 6.13
N TYR A 54 -15.92 -7.28 4.98
CA TYR A 54 -15.13 -7.24 3.74
C TYR A 54 -15.96 -6.88 2.49
N PRO A 55 -15.29 -6.39 1.42
CA PRO A 55 -15.95 -5.94 0.20
C PRO A 55 -16.80 -7.00 -0.53
N TRP A 56 -17.77 -6.59 -1.33
CA TRP A 56 -18.25 -5.20 -1.46
C TRP A 56 -19.18 -4.79 -0.32
N ASP A 57 -19.24 -3.50 -0.01
CA ASP A 57 -20.23 -2.95 0.92
C ASP A 57 -21.60 -2.72 0.29
N GLY A 58 -21.69 -2.66 -1.04
CA GLY A 58 -22.96 -2.47 -1.76
C GLY A 58 -23.06 -3.31 -3.03
N THR A 59 -24.27 -3.44 -3.57
CA THR A 59 -24.52 -4.10 -4.86
C THR A 59 -24.85 -3.07 -5.93
N ARG A 60 -24.62 -3.41 -7.20
CA ARG A 60 -24.94 -2.50 -8.32
C ARG A 60 -26.43 -2.14 -8.40
N ASP A 61 -27.31 -3.06 -8.00
CA ASP A 61 -28.76 -2.88 -8.04
C ASP A 61 -29.35 -2.48 -6.68
N THR A 62 -28.51 -2.08 -5.73
CA THR A 62 -28.89 -1.62 -4.39
C THR A 62 -29.56 -2.64 -3.47
N SER A 63 -29.67 -3.90 -3.89
CA SER A 63 -30.24 -4.96 -3.08
C SER A 63 -29.30 -5.45 -1.96
N LYS A 64 -29.88 -5.94 -0.87
CA LYS A 64 -29.16 -6.61 0.22
C LYS A 64 -28.98 -8.09 -0.10
N ARG A 65 -27.80 -8.46 -0.59
CA ARG A 65 -27.39 -9.84 -0.87
C ARG A 65 -25.87 -9.93 -0.89
N TYR A 66 -25.36 -11.16 -0.83
CA TYR A 66 -23.94 -11.42 -1.02
C TYR A 66 -23.47 -10.91 -2.37
N TYR A 67 -22.40 -10.11 -2.34
CA TYR A 67 -21.79 -9.58 -3.56
C TYR A 67 -20.28 -9.48 -3.40
N GLY A 68 -19.60 -10.55 -3.83
CA GLY A 68 -18.15 -10.66 -3.76
C GLY A 68 -17.46 -9.77 -4.80
N CYS A 69 -16.32 -9.21 -4.41
CA CYS A 69 -15.41 -8.53 -5.32
C CYS A 69 -14.56 -9.55 -6.13
N PRO A 70 -13.82 -9.11 -7.16
CA PRO A 70 -12.95 -10.03 -7.90
C PRO A 70 -11.98 -10.82 -7.00
N ASP A 71 -11.52 -10.18 -5.91
CA ASP A 71 -10.62 -10.75 -4.91
C ASP A 71 -11.35 -11.32 -3.67
N ASP A 72 -12.62 -11.71 -3.80
CA ASP A 72 -13.48 -12.16 -2.69
C ASP A 72 -12.84 -13.21 -1.78
N LYS A 73 -12.24 -14.25 -2.36
CA LYS A 73 -11.55 -15.30 -1.60
C LYS A 73 -10.40 -14.74 -0.74
N THR A 74 -9.62 -13.82 -1.31
CA THR A 74 -8.49 -13.16 -0.63
C THR A 74 -9.00 -12.32 0.54
N PHE A 75 -10.05 -11.53 0.33
CA PHE A 75 -10.66 -10.73 1.39
C PHE A 75 -11.26 -11.58 2.51
N ARG A 76 -11.95 -12.67 2.17
CA ARG A 76 -12.46 -13.64 3.15
C ARG A 76 -11.35 -14.27 3.97
N HIS A 77 -10.23 -14.60 3.34
CA HIS A 77 -9.05 -15.11 4.04
C HIS A 77 -8.48 -14.06 5.00
N MET A 78 -8.28 -12.82 4.55
CA MET A 78 -7.81 -11.72 5.41
C MET A 78 -8.74 -11.49 6.61
N ALA A 79 -10.05 -11.42 6.38
CA ALA A 79 -11.04 -11.28 7.45
C ALA A 79 -11.02 -12.46 8.43
N SER A 80 -10.86 -13.68 7.91
CA SER A 80 -10.77 -14.90 8.73
C SER A 80 -9.52 -14.89 9.62
N VAL A 81 -8.36 -14.44 9.11
CA VAL A 81 -7.13 -14.33 9.91
C VAL A 81 -7.35 -13.41 11.12
N TYR A 82 -8.00 -12.26 10.91
CA TYR A 82 -8.32 -11.33 12.01
C TYR A 82 -9.30 -11.96 13.00
N SER A 83 -10.43 -12.46 12.50
CA SER A 83 -11.51 -13.02 13.31
C SER A 83 -11.09 -14.23 14.15
N GLN A 84 -10.36 -15.18 13.55
CA GLN A 84 -9.90 -16.39 14.24
C GLN A 84 -8.80 -16.11 15.27
N SER A 85 -8.07 -15.01 15.11
CA SER A 85 -7.06 -14.56 16.07
C SER A 85 -7.64 -13.71 17.20
N HIS A 86 -8.91 -13.30 17.08
CA HIS A 86 -9.59 -12.50 18.09
C HIS A 86 -10.10 -13.41 19.20
N TYR A 87 -10.20 -12.87 20.42
CA TYR A 87 -10.64 -13.65 21.60
C TYR A 87 -11.94 -14.44 21.37
N ASN A 88 -12.95 -13.81 20.76
CA ASN A 88 -14.28 -14.42 20.57
C ASN A 88 -15.01 -14.04 19.27
N MET A 89 -14.36 -13.35 18.32
CA MET A 89 -15.05 -12.88 17.10
C MET A 89 -15.50 -14.06 16.23
N SER A 90 -14.63 -15.05 16.05
CA SER A 90 -14.94 -16.26 15.28
C SER A 90 -16.00 -17.17 15.92
N LEU A 91 -16.34 -16.93 17.19
CA LEU A 91 -17.37 -17.65 17.94
C LEU A 91 -18.75 -16.99 17.84
N SER A 92 -18.88 -15.94 17.01
CA SER A 92 -20.13 -15.23 16.82
C SER A 92 -21.24 -16.17 16.33
N LYS A 93 -22.43 -16.01 16.93
CA LYS A 93 -23.66 -16.68 16.51
C LYS A 93 -24.40 -15.91 15.41
N GLU A 94 -24.09 -14.62 15.27
CA GLU A 94 -24.69 -13.73 14.28
C GLU A 94 -23.92 -13.77 12.96
N PHE A 95 -22.59 -13.76 13.03
CA PHE A 95 -21.70 -13.79 11.88
C PHE A 95 -20.91 -15.10 11.87
N GLU A 96 -21.25 -16.00 10.96
CA GLU A 96 -20.56 -17.28 10.85
C GLU A 96 -19.06 -17.08 10.63
N GLY A 97 -18.24 -17.65 11.52
CA GLY A 97 -16.78 -17.48 11.51
C GLY A 97 -16.31 -16.06 11.85
N GLY A 98 -17.20 -15.17 12.32
CA GLY A 98 -16.90 -13.79 12.71
C GLY A 98 -16.53 -12.88 11.55
N ILE A 99 -16.97 -13.21 10.32
CA ILE A 99 -16.73 -12.40 9.13
C ILE A 99 -18.05 -12.14 8.39
N THR A 100 -18.14 -11.05 7.62
CA THR A 100 -19.31 -10.80 6.76
C THR A 100 -18.95 -10.00 5.51
N ASN A 101 -19.67 -10.26 4.41
CA ASN A 101 -19.67 -9.39 3.23
C ASN A 101 -20.56 -8.16 3.53
N GLY A 102 -20.09 -6.96 3.23
CA GLY A 102 -20.80 -5.73 3.61
C GLY A 102 -22.18 -5.59 2.94
N ALA A 103 -22.27 -5.87 1.65
CA ALA A 103 -23.52 -5.85 0.89
C ALA A 103 -24.54 -6.88 1.41
N PHE A 104 -24.07 -7.99 1.99
CA PHE A 104 -24.92 -8.99 2.63
C PHE A 104 -25.40 -8.54 4.02
N TRP A 105 -24.56 -7.84 4.79
CA TRP A 105 -24.88 -7.40 6.14
C TRP A 105 -25.84 -6.20 6.15
N TYR A 106 -25.38 -5.06 5.64
CA TYR A 106 -26.20 -3.88 5.38
C TYR A 106 -25.56 -3.03 4.27
N PRO A 107 -26.21 -2.85 3.11
CA PRO A 107 -25.60 -2.14 2.00
C PRO A 107 -25.23 -0.68 2.33
N ILE A 108 -23.98 -0.31 2.05
CA ILE A 108 -23.46 1.07 2.14
C ILE A 108 -22.89 1.48 0.79
N TYR A 109 -23.08 2.75 0.41
CA TYR A 109 -22.50 3.34 -0.78
C TYR A 109 -21.60 4.50 -0.41
N GLY A 110 -20.44 4.55 -1.06
CA GLY A 110 -19.42 5.53 -0.71
C GLY A 110 -18.52 5.11 0.45
N GLY A 111 -18.44 3.83 0.81
CA GLY A 111 -17.50 3.39 1.85
C GLY A 111 -16.04 3.64 1.45
N MET A 112 -15.20 4.00 2.42
CA MET A 112 -13.74 4.09 2.24
C MET A 112 -13.15 2.74 1.81
N GLN A 113 -13.68 1.64 2.34
CA GLN A 113 -13.28 0.27 2.05
C GLN A 113 -13.33 -0.05 0.55
N ASP A 114 -14.50 0.11 -0.06
CA ASP A 114 -14.70 -0.15 -1.49
C ASP A 114 -13.90 0.84 -2.36
N TRP A 115 -13.79 2.10 -1.93
CA TRP A 115 -13.02 3.11 -2.65
C TRP A 115 -11.53 2.80 -2.69
N ASN A 116 -10.95 2.32 -1.59
CA ASN A 116 -9.55 1.92 -1.51
C ASN A 116 -9.22 0.80 -2.48
N TYR A 117 -10.10 -0.18 -2.62
CA TYR A 117 -9.88 -1.27 -3.56
C TYR A 117 -10.07 -0.82 -5.03
N ILE A 118 -11.10 -0.01 -5.33
CA ILE A 118 -11.38 0.45 -6.70
C ILE A 118 -10.33 1.46 -7.21
N HIS A 119 -9.93 2.41 -6.36
CA HIS A 119 -9.14 3.58 -6.77
C HIS A 119 -7.72 3.58 -6.22
N GLY A 120 -7.51 3.05 -5.02
CA GLY A 120 -6.19 2.96 -4.38
C GLY A 120 -5.41 1.70 -4.74
N GLY A 121 -6.09 0.63 -5.19
CA GLY A 121 -5.45 -0.69 -5.31
C GLY A 121 -5.08 -1.28 -3.94
N CYS A 122 -5.70 -0.79 -2.87
CA CYS A 122 -5.42 -1.14 -1.49
C CYS A 122 -6.54 -2.04 -0.94
N PHE A 123 -6.16 -3.15 -0.31
CA PHE A 123 -7.08 -4.13 0.25
C PHE A 123 -7.49 -3.72 1.66
N GLU A 124 -8.63 -3.06 1.80
CA GLU A 124 -9.14 -2.60 3.09
C GLU A 124 -10.22 -3.52 3.68
N LEU A 125 -10.13 -3.81 4.97
CA LEU A 125 -11.21 -4.40 5.77
C LEU A 125 -11.86 -3.34 6.67
N THR A 126 -13.13 -3.51 6.99
CA THR A 126 -13.82 -2.76 8.05
C THR A 126 -13.93 -3.68 9.27
N LEU A 127 -13.25 -3.33 10.36
CA LEU A 127 -13.17 -4.17 11.56
C LEU A 127 -14.04 -3.58 12.67
N GLU A 128 -15.14 -4.26 12.97
CA GLU A 128 -16.01 -3.95 14.11
C GLU A 128 -15.45 -4.65 15.35
N ILE A 129 -14.81 -3.88 16.23
CA ILE A 129 -13.97 -4.42 17.32
C ILE A 129 -14.65 -4.44 18.70
N SER A 130 -15.90 -3.96 18.78
CA SER A 130 -16.66 -3.84 20.03
C SER A 130 -18.14 -3.61 19.74
N ASP A 131 -19.01 -4.39 20.39
CA ASP A 131 -20.47 -4.19 20.34
C ASP A 131 -20.89 -2.82 20.91
N THR A 132 -20.11 -2.31 21.87
CA THR A 132 -20.33 -0.98 22.46
C THR A 132 -19.53 0.06 21.70
N LYS A 133 -20.23 1.00 21.03
CA LYS A 133 -19.63 2.11 20.27
C LYS A 133 -18.73 3.02 21.10
N TRP A 134 -19.09 3.21 22.38
CA TRP A 134 -18.38 4.09 23.31
C TRP A 134 -18.19 3.38 24.65
N PRO A 135 -17.23 2.44 24.74
CA PRO A 135 -16.99 1.67 25.96
C PRO A 135 -16.44 2.56 27.07
N LYS A 136 -16.59 2.12 28.33
CA LYS A 136 -15.98 2.82 29.47
C LYS A 136 -14.46 2.66 29.39
N ALA A 137 -13.72 3.66 29.89
CA ALA A 137 -12.25 3.63 29.87
C ALA A 137 -11.65 2.37 30.54
N VAL A 138 -12.33 1.81 31.55
CA VAL A 138 -11.93 0.57 32.24
C VAL A 138 -11.95 -0.68 31.35
N GLU A 139 -12.70 -0.66 30.24
CA GLU A 139 -12.84 -1.78 29.31
C GLU A 139 -11.75 -1.77 28.22
N LEU A 140 -11.08 -0.63 28.00
CA LEU A 140 -10.07 -0.47 26.95
C LEU A 140 -8.91 -1.49 27.04
N PRO A 141 -8.37 -1.85 28.22
CA PRO A 141 -7.33 -2.88 28.31
C PRO A 141 -7.79 -4.26 27.81
N ILE A 142 -9.07 -4.59 28.04
CA ILE A 142 -9.66 -5.86 27.60
C ILE A 142 -9.86 -5.84 26.09
N ILE A 143 -10.39 -4.74 25.54
CA ILE A 143 -10.55 -4.57 24.08
C ILE A 143 -9.18 -4.68 23.39
N TRP A 144 -8.14 -4.05 23.95
CA TRP A 144 -6.78 -4.20 23.45
C TRP A 144 -6.33 -5.66 23.45
N GLU A 145 -6.44 -6.37 24.58
CA GLU A 145 -5.95 -7.75 24.66
C GLU A 145 -6.69 -8.68 23.69
N HIS A 146 -8.01 -8.47 23.52
CA HIS A 146 -8.81 -9.25 22.57
C HIS A 146 -8.39 -9.05 21.10
N ASN A 147 -7.91 -7.86 20.74
CA ASN A 147 -7.59 -7.49 19.35
C ASN A 147 -6.09 -7.56 19.03
N ARG A 148 -5.21 -7.55 20.04
CA ARG A 148 -3.75 -7.43 19.86
C ARG A 148 -3.20 -8.49 18.91
N MET A 149 -3.54 -9.76 19.14
CA MET A 149 -3.07 -10.85 18.28
C MET A 149 -3.72 -10.84 16.89
N SER A 150 -4.98 -10.41 16.76
CA SER A 150 -5.63 -10.23 15.47
C SER A 150 -4.93 -9.21 14.59
N MET A 151 -4.60 -8.04 15.13
CA MET A 151 -3.88 -7.01 14.38
C MET A 151 -2.50 -7.49 13.95
N LEU A 152 -1.75 -8.15 14.85
CA LEU A 152 -0.42 -8.67 14.55
C LEU A 152 -0.46 -9.80 13.52
N ASN A 153 -1.40 -10.72 13.63
CA ASN A 153 -1.53 -11.85 12.71
C ASN A 153 -2.03 -11.42 11.32
N LEU A 154 -2.94 -10.44 11.25
CA LEU A 154 -3.33 -9.83 9.98
C LEU A 154 -2.15 -9.15 9.30
N LEU A 155 -1.38 -8.34 10.03
CA LEU A 155 -0.18 -7.70 9.47
C LEU A 155 0.86 -8.75 9.03
N ALA A 156 1.09 -9.77 9.86
CA ALA A 156 2.03 -10.83 9.53
C ALA A 156 1.60 -11.63 8.30
N SER A 157 0.31 -11.95 8.13
CA SER A 157 -0.18 -12.67 6.96
C SER A 157 -0.02 -11.85 5.67
N LEU A 158 -0.22 -10.54 5.75
CA LEU A 158 -0.05 -9.61 4.62
C LEU A 158 1.41 -9.49 4.18
N ILE A 159 2.36 -9.49 5.12
CA ILE A 159 3.79 -9.35 4.81
C ILE A 159 4.41 -10.68 4.35
N LYS A 160 3.93 -11.81 4.89
CA LYS A 160 4.55 -13.12 4.69
C LYS A 160 3.95 -13.94 3.55
N SER A 161 2.91 -13.45 2.89
CA SER A 161 2.19 -14.19 1.85
C SER A 161 2.04 -13.36 0.56
N GLY A 162 1.46 -13.99 -0.47
CA GLY A 162 1.22 -13.38 -1.77
C GLY A 162 2.41 -13.49 -2.72
N VAL A 163 2.41 -12.65 -3.75
CA VAL A 163 3.43 -12.62 -4.80
C VAL A 163 4.03 -11.23 -4.86
N HIS A 164 5.34 -11.14 -4.83
CA HIS A 164 6.03 -9.86 -4.96
C HIS A 164 7.23 -9.98 -5.89
N GLY A 165 7.67 -8.87 -6.46
CA GLY A 165 8.84 -8.86 -7.33
C GLY A 165 8.92 -7.57 -8.12
N ARG A 166 9.69 -7.58 -9.20
CA ARG A 166 9.89 -6.44 -10.08
C ARG A 166 9.61 -6.77 -11.54
N ILE A 167 9.23 -5.77 -12.31
CA ILE A 167 9.05 -5.86 -13.76
C ILE A 167 10.18 -5.10 -14.44
N PHE A 168 10.91 -5.77 -15.33
CA PHE A 168 12.04 -5.23 -16.08
C PHE A 168 11.77 -5.26 -17.59
N ALA A 169 12.31 -4.27 -18.31
CA ALA A 169 12.39 -4.29 -19.76
C ALA A 169 13.59 -5.13 -20.21
N ALA A 170 13.38 -6.09 -21.11
CA ALA A 170 14.42 -7.01 -21.57
C ALA A 170 15.57 -6.32 -22.34
N ASP A 171 15.27 -5.23 -23.05
CA ASP A 171 16.20 -4.52 -23.92
C ASP A 171 17.18 -3.61 -23.17
N THR A 172 16.74 -3.06 -22.05
CA THR A 172 17.46 -2.02 -21.30
C THR A 172 17.81 -2.46 -19.88
N GLY A 173 17.20 -3.54 -19.37
CA GLY A 173 17.34 -4.00 -17.99
C GLY A 173 16.73 -3.06 -16.95
N ARG A 174 16.07 -1.96 -17.38
CA ARG A 174 15.49 -0.98 -16.46
C ARG A 174 14.17 -1.49 -15.87
N PRO A 175 13.85 -1.12 -14.62
CA PRO A 175 12.51 -1.37 -14.07
C PRO A 175 11.45 -0.59 -14.86
N ILE A 176 10.27 -1.18 -15.02
CA ILE A 176 9.15 -0.57 -15.76
C ILE A 176 7.84 -0.61 -14.95
N PRO A 177 6.98 0.43 -15.07
CA PRO A 177 5.73 0.56 -14.33
C PRO A 177 4.59 -0.26 -14.94
N GLY A 178 4.78 -1.57 -15.08
CA GLY A 178 3.77 -2.49 -15.59
C GLY A 178 2.65 -2.77 -14.57
N SER A 179 1.84 -3.77 -14.89
CA SER A 179 0.84 -4.32 -13.98
C SER A 179 0.91 -5.83 -13.90
N VAL A 180 0.53 -6.37 -12.75
CA VAL A 180 0.42 -7.81 -12.51
C VAL A 180 -1.04 -8.18 -12.27
N MET A 181 -1.47 -9.27 -12.91
CA MET A 181 -2.81 -9.83 -12.83
C MET A 181 -2.74 -11.33 -12.57
N ILE A 182 -3.78 -11.86 -11.94
CA ILE A 182 -3.97 -13.29 -11.76
C ILE A 182 -5.08 -13.72 -12.69
N LYS A 183 -4.83 -14.73 -13.52
CA LYS A 183 -5.84 -15.21 -14.46
C LYS A 183 -7.08 -15.69 -13.71
N GLY A 184 -8.25 -15.25 -14.16
CA GLY A 184 -9.53 -15.54 -13.51
C GLY A 184 -9.92 -14.57 -12.38
N ILE A 185 -9.04 -13.63 -12.01
CA ILE A 185 -9.35 -12.54 -11.08
C ILE A 185 -9.28 -11.22 -11.84
N ASP A 186 -10.43 -10.56 -12.00
CA ASP A 186 -10.55 -9.26 -12.69
C ASP A 186 -10.11 -8.09 -11.78
N SER A 187 -8.83 -8.12 -11.41
CA SER A 187 -8.16 -7.11 -10.59
C SER A 187 -6.68 -7.08 -10.96
N LYS A 188 -6.10 -5.87 -10.99
CA LYS A 188 -4.69 -5.68 -11.32
C LYS A 188 -3.99 -4.82 -10.29
N VAL A 189 -2.76 -5.20 -9.95
CA VAL A 189 -1.86 -4.39 -9.15
C VAL A 189 -0.87 -3.68 -10.06
N ARG A 190 -0.58 -2.40 -9.76
CA ARG A 190 0.39 -1.62 -10.53
C ARG A 190 1.76 -1.73 -9.87
N ALA A 191 2.78 -1.97 -10.67
CA ALA A 191 4.16 -1.85 -10.24
C ALA A 191 4.50 -0.36 -10.00
N SER A 192 5.41 -0.09 -9.07
CA SER A 192 5.83 1.27 -8.75
C SER A 192 6.51 1.93 -9.94
N ARG A 193 6.38 3.25 -10.05
CA ARG A 193 7.02 4.01 -11.14
C ARG A 193 8.54 4.03 -11.04
N ALA A 194 9.07 4.06 -9.82
CA ALA A 194 10.49 4.25 -9.58
C ALA A 194 11.29 2.96 -9.70
N PHE A 195 10.77 1.85 -9.17
CA PHE A 195 11.53 0.60 -9.06
C PHE A 195 10.87 -0.59 -9.74
N GLY A 196 9.67 -0.41 -10.32
CA GLY A 196 8.96 -1.49 -11.00
C GLY A 196 8.56 -2.62 -10.06
N ASP A 197 8.61 -2.41 -8.75
CA ASP A 197 8.24 -3.38 -7.73
C ASP A 197 6.71 -3.45 -7.55
N TYR A 198 6.21 -4.65 -7.34
CA TYR A 198 4.79 -4.92 -7.13
C TYR A 198 4.61 -5.87 -5.95
N HIS A 199 3.43 -5.75 -5.33
CA HIS A 199 2.95 -6.67 -4.32
C HIS A 199 1.52 -7.08 -4.65
N ARG A 200 1.27 -8.37 -4.75
CA ARG A 200 -0.02 -8.96 -5.09
C ARG A 200 -0.45 -9.89 -3.96
N ILE A 201 -1.32 -9.39 -3.09
CA ILE A 201 -1.98 -10.21 -2.07
C ILE A 201 -2.95 -11.14 -2.78
N ILE A 202 -2.84 -12.43 -2.49
CA ILE A 202 -3.77 -13.48 -2.92
C ILE A 202 -3.78 -14.58 -1.85
N VAL A 203 -4.90 -15.29 -1.75
CA VAL A 203 -5.07 -16.37 -0.77
C VAL A 203 -4.01 -17.48 -0.98
N PRO A 204 -3.36 -17.97 0.09
CA PRO A 204 -2.44 -19.10 -0.01
C PRO A 204 -3.16 -20.43 -0.24
N GLY A 205 -2.43 -21.45 -0.68
CA GLY A 205 -2.90 -22.83 -0.84
C GLY A 205 -3.46 -23.18 -2.22
N GLU A 206 -3.30 -22.32 -3.22
CA GLU A 206 -3.79 -22.56 -4.59
C GLU A 206 -2.66 -22.44 -5.64
N LYS A 207 -2.97 -22.88 -6.87
CA LYS A 207 -2.12 -22.69 -8.05
C LYS A 207 -2.62 -21.52 -8.85
N TYR A 208 -1.73 -20.63 -9.26
CA TYR A 208 -2.07 -19.41 -9.98
C TYR A 208 -1.32 -19.30 -11.30
N GLU A 209 -1.99 -18.78 -12.33
CA GLU A 209 -1.34 -18.24 -13.51
C GLU A 209 -1.21 -16.71 -13.32
N VAL A 210 0.01 -16.24 -13.15
CA VAL A 210 0.36 -14.84 -12.91
C VAL A 210 0.84 -14.23 -14.22
N MET A 211 0.24 -13.11 -14.62
CA MET A 211 0.57 -12.40 -15.84
C MET A 211 1.06 -10.99 -15.52
N ALA A 212 2.21 -10.60 -16.09
CA ALA A 212 2.67 -9.23 -16.12
C ALA A 212 2.47 -8.61 -17.51
N SER A 213 2.08 -7.35 -17.54
CA SER A 213 1.84 -6.59 -18.77
C SER A 213 2.23 -5.12 -18.63
N MET A 214 2.64 -4.50 -19.74
CA MET A 214 2.92 -3.08 -19.86
C MET A 214 2.63 -2.66 -21.30
N GLU A 215 2.07 -1.47 -21.50
CA GLU A 215 1.84 -0.94 -22.84
C GLU A 215 3.17 -0.82 -23.60
N GLY A 216 3.20 -1.27 -24.87
CA GLY A 216 4.42 -1.33 -25.68
C GLY A 216 5.33 -2.53 -25.38
N PHE A 217 4.91 -3.46 -24.52
CA PHE A 217 5.62 -4.70 -24.22
C PHE A 217 4.71 -5.92 -24.43
N ARG A 218 5.32 -7.04 -24.82
CA ARG A 218 4.63 -8.33 -24.88
C ARG A 218 4.34 -8.83 -23.46
N PRO A 219 3.09 -9.16 -23.12
CA PRO A 219 2.75 -9.68 -21.80
C PRO A 219 3.38 -11.06 -21.59
N LYS A 220 3.68 -11.39 -20.34
CA LYS A 220 4.30 -12.66 -19.95
C LYS A 220 3.51 -13.30 -18.81
N SER A 221 3.19 -14.57 -18.97
CA SER A 221 2.53 -15.38 -17.94
C SER A 221 3.45 -16.47 -17.40
N THR A 222 3.26 -16.84 -16.15
CA THR A 222 3.88 -18.01 -15.52
C THR A 222 2.94 -18.66 -14.51
N HIS A 223 3.18 -19.93 -14.19
CA HIS A 223 2.42 -20.63 -13.16
C HIS A 223 3.23 -20.68 -11.86
N ILE A 224 2.54 -20.46 -10.73
CA ILE A 224 3.11 -20.63 -9.39
C ILE A 224 2.19 -21.53 -8.55
N VAL A 225 2.79 -22.15 -7.53
CA VAL A 225 2.06 -22.71 -6.40
C VAL A 225 2.32 -21.78 -5.23
N LEU A 226 1.28 -21.14 -4.71
CA LEU A 226 1.43 -20.29 -3.54
C LEU A 226 1.07 -21.12 -2.31
N GLU A 227 2.08 -21.47 -1.52
CA GLU A 227 1.91 -22.10 -0.22
C GLU A 227 1.65 -21.01 0.84
N GLN A 228 2.12 -21.18 2.08
CA GLN A 228 1.94 -20.20 3.14
C GLN A 228 2.92 -19.01 3.04
N GLU A 229 4.09 -19.23 2.44
CA GLU A 229 5.12 -18.21 2.28
C GLU A 229 4.99 -17.46 0.95
N ALA A 230 5.42 -16.21 0.95
CA ALA A 230 5.41 -15.36 -0.22
C ALA A 230 6.33 -15.88 -1.33
N VAL A 231 5.90 -15.72 -2.57
CA VAL A 231 6.69 -16.06 -3.75
C VAL A 231 7.32 -14.80 -4.33
N SER A 232 8.66 -14.81 -4.41
CA SER A 232 9.40 -13.77 -5.14
C SER A 232 9.43 -14.09 -6.63
N LEU A 233 8.81 -13.24 -7.45
CA LEU A 233 8.63 -13.47 -8.88
C LEU A 233 8.91 -12.20 -9.69
N ASP A 234 10.04 -12.18 -10.38
CA ASP A 234 10.37 -11.10 -11.31
C ASP A 234 9.87 -11.41 -12.72
N PHE A 235 9.44 -10.37 -13.43
CA PHE A 235 9.05 -10.44 -14.83
C PHE A 235 10.01 -9.65 -15.70
N ILE A 236 10.44 -10.24 -16.81
CA ILE A 236 11.23 -9.59 -17.85
C ILE A 236 10.36 -9.56 -19.10
N LEU A 237 9.95 -8.36 -19.52
CA LEU A 237 9.05 -8.15 -20.65
C LEU A 237 9.83 -7.68 -21.87
N GLU A 238 9.52 -8.25 -23.04
CA GLU A 238 10.11 -7.87 -24.32
C GLU A 238 9.33 -6.71 -24.94
N PRO A 239 9.99 -5.65 -25.46
CA PRO A 239 9.29 -4.61 -26.21
C PRO A 239 8.55 -5.21 -27.40
N ASP A 240 7.33 -4.75 -27.63
CA ASP A 240 6.60 -5.17 -28.81
C ASP A 240 7.17 -4.45 -30.03
N ARG A 241 7.93 -5.19 -30.87
CA ARG A 241 8.60 -4.63 -32.05
C ARG A 241 7.65 -4.36 -33.22
N ALA A 242 6.35 -4.37 -32.98
CA ALA A 242 5.32 -3.98 -33.94
C ALA A 242 5.12 -2.46 -33.97
N ASP A 243 6.20 -1.70 -34.18
CA ASP A 243 6.30 -0.68 -35.23
C ASP A 243 7.67 0.03 -35.12
N GLY A 244 8.42 0.01 -36.22
CA GLY A 244 9.39 1.07 -36.45
C GLY A 244 8.61 2.36 -36.65
N GLN A 245 8.81 3.35 -35.77
CA GLN A 245 8.12 4.66 -35.69
C GLN A 245 6.91 4.76 -34.74
N MET A 246 7.05 4.37 -33.48
CA MET A 246 6.32 5.12 -32.43
C MET A 246 7.13 6.37 -32.08
N LYS A 247 6.85 7.47 -32.78
CA LYS A 247 7.16 8.83 -32.30
C LYS A 247 6.67 8.89 -30.86
N LEU A 248 7.56 9.19 -29.92
CA LEU A 248 7.17 9.78 -28.65
C LEU A 248 6.36 11.03 -28.98
N LEU A 249 5.02 10.92 -29.00
CA LEU A 249 4.13 12.08 -29.08
C LEU A 249 4.17 12.76 -27.71
N TYR A 250 5.27 13.48 -27.50
CA TYR A 250 5.30 14.62 -26.60
C TYR A 250 4.44 15.69 -27.25
N ASN A 251 3.15 15.70 -26.92
CA ASN A 251 2.25 16.78 -27.32
C ASN A 251 2.66 18.03 -26.53
N ASP A 252 3.37 18.92 -27.20
CA ASP A 252 3.59 20.30 -26.78
C ASP A 252 2.97 21.19 -27.85
N ASP A 253 1.79 21.75 -27.55
CA ASP A 253 1.25 23.04 -28.01
C ASP A 253 -0.23 23.13 -27.58
N ASN A 254 -0.54 23.75 -26.43
CA ASN A 254 -0.58 25.19 -26.09
C ASN A 254 -1.93 25.86 -26.40
N GLY A 255 -2.68 26.09 -25.32
CA GLY A 255 -3.76 27.05 -25.19
C GLY A 255 -3.77 27.64 -23.78
N CYS A 256 -3.09 28.78 -23.62
CA CYS A 256 -2.99 29.70 -22.47
C CYS A 256 -1.90 29.50 -21.38
N PRO A 257 -1.30 30.61 -20.88
CA PRO A 257 0.08 30.65 -20.42
C PRO A 257 0.21 30.90 -18.91
N CYS A 258 1.09 30.17 -18.23
CA CYS A 258 1.80 30.68 -17.07
C CYS A 258 3.15 29.96 -16.94
N GLY A 259 4.21 30.76 -17.00
CA GLY A 259 5.58 30.26 -16.97
C GLY A 259 5.97 29.72 -15.60
N ASN A 260 6.68 28.58 -15.61
CA ASN A 260 8.07 28.52 -15.15
C ASN A 260 8.61 27.10 -15.39
N SER A 261 9.19 26.92 -16.56
CA SER A 261 10.03 25.79 -16.91
C SER A 261 11.36 25.88 -16.16
N LYS A 262 11.53 25.09 -15.09
CA LYS A 262 12.86 24.59 -14.66
C LYS A 262 12.74 23.20 -14.03
N MET A 263 12.84 22.16 -14.84
CA MET A 263 13.38 20.87 -14.38
C MET A 263 14.23 20.27 -15.50
N PHE A 264 15.46 19.87 -15.14
CA PHE A 264 16.48 19.22 -15.96
C PHE A 264 17.41 20.08 -16.82
N HIS A 265 18.10 21.01 -16.15
CA HIS A 265 19.53 21.24 -16.39
C HIS A 265 20.34 20.43 -15.34
N VAL A 266 20.23 19.10 -15.36
CA VAL A 266 20.99 18.20 -14.46
C VAL A 266 22.28 17.77 -15.14
N GLN A 267 23.16 18.75 -15.32
CA GLN A 267 24.58 18.50 -15.55
C GLN A 267 25.49 19.54 -14.86
N GLU A 268 24.93 20.60 -14.27
CA GLU A 268 25.69 21.69 -13.62
C GLU A 268 25.50 21.76 -12.08
N ALA A 269 24.57 21.00 -11.50
CA ALA A 269 24.25 21.09 -10.06
C ALA A 269 25.18 20.27 -9.13
N HIS A 270 26.11 19.49 -9.69
CA HIS A 270 26.95 18.59 -8.88
C HIS A 270 28.19 19.27 -8.29
N LEU A 271 28.66 20.39 -8.85
CA LEU A 271 29.89 21.03 -8.37
C LEU A 271 29.71 21.67 -6.99
N TRP A 272 28.57 22.34 -6.77
CA TRP A 272 28.25 22.97 -5.49
C TRP A 272 27.99 21.95 -4.39
N LEU A 273 27.33 20.83 -4.71
CA LEU A 273 27.14 19.73 -3.76
C LEU A 273 28.49 19.09 -3.38
N TYR A 274 29.38 18.90 -4.36
CA TYR A 274 30.72 18.36 -4.13
C TYR A 274 31.58 19.31 -3.28
N LEU A 275 31.56 20.62 -3.59
CA LEU A 275 32.21 21.66 -2.79
C LEU A 275 31.68 21.70 -1.35
N LEU A 276 30.36 21.55 -1.16
CA LEU A 276 29.74 21.53 0.15
C LEU A 276 30.18 20.31 0.97
N VAL A 277 30.22 19.13 0.36
CA VAL A 277 30.74 17.90 0.99
C VAL A 277 32.22 18.05 1.36
N VAL A 278 33.06 18.58 0.46
CA VAL A 278 34.48 18.82 0.73
C VAL A 278 34.68 19.83 1.87
N CYS A 279 33.89 20.91 1.92
CA CYS A 279 33.92 21.88 3.01
C CYS A 279 33.53 21.27 4.37
N VAL A 280 32.50 20.40 4.39
CA VAL A 280 32.09 19.67 5.61
C VAL A 280 33.19 18.71 6.07
N LEU A 281 33.81 17.97 5.14
CA LEU A 281 34.91 17.07 5.48
C LEU A 281 36.16 17.82 5.99
N LEU A 282 36.50 18.95 5.38
CA LEU A 282 37.60 19.82 5.83
C LEU A 282 37.34 20.41 7.21
N THR A 283 36.12 20.89 7.48
CA THR A 283 35.75 21.42 8.81
C THR A 283 35.78 20.33 9.87
N LEU A 284 35.26 19.14 9.58
CA LEU A 284 35.39 17.98 10.48
C LEU A 284 36.85 17.62 10.73
N TYR A 285 37.68 17.56 9.69
CA TYR A 285 39.11 17.31 9.82
C TYR A 285 39.82 18.35 10.72
N LEU A 286 39.53 19.64 10.54
CA LEU A 286 40.09 20.71 11.37
C LEU A 286 39.60 20.64 12.82
N VAL A 287 38.33 20.27 13.05
CA VAL A 287 37.78 20.05 14.39
C VAL A 287 38.44 18.84 15.06
N PHE A 288 38.64 17.74 14.35
CA PHE A 288 39.35 16.56 14.87
C PHE A 288 40.82 16.86 15.14
N LYS A 289 41.51 17.64 14.29
CA LYS A 289 42.88 18.09 14.51
C LYS A 289 42.99 19.02 15.71
N ARG A 290 42.06 19.98 15.90
CA ARG A 290 41.99 20.83 17.11
C ARG A 290 41.67 20.03 18.37
N LYS A 291 40.75 19.06 18.31
CA LYS A 291 40.46 18.15 19.44
C LYS A 291 41.66 17.25 19.77
N GLY A 292 42.40 16.78 18.77
CA GLY A 292 43.65 16.02 18.96
C GLY A 292 44.74 16.86 19.62
N ALA A 293 44.96 18.09 19.16
CA ALA A 293 45.93 19.02 19.77
C ALA A 293 45.53 19.46 21.18
N SER A 294 44.24 19.66 21.43
CA SER A 294 43.71 20.01 22.77
C SER A 294 43.82 18.83 23.74
N LYS A 295 43.56 17.59 23.29
CA LYS A 295 43.79 16.37 24.09
C LYS A 295 45.26 16.14 24.42
N LEU A 296 46.18 16.49 23.51
CA LEU A 296 47.64 16.44 23.78
C LEU A 296 48.10 17.49 24.80
N LEU A 297 47.42 18.64 24.89
CA LEU A 297 47.66 19.65 25.92
C LEU A 297 47.05 19.27 27.28
N THR A 298 45.93 18.55 27.31
CA THR A 298 45.30 18.05 28.55
C THR A 298 45.96 16.79 29.10
N TYR A 299 46.73 16.04 28.30
CA TYR A 299 47.48 14.86 28.77
C TYR A 299 48.77 15.21 29.55
N LYS A 300 49.15 16.50 29.63
CA LYS A 300 50.34 16.94 30.39
C LYS A 300 50.08 17.22 31.88
N TYR A 301 48.86 17.06 32.39
CA TYR A 301 48.57 17.27 33.81
C TYR A 301 47.71 16.15 34.42
N SER A 302 48.34 15.40 35.33
CA SER A 302 47.74 14.64 36.45
C SER A 302 47.23 13.20 36.20
N PRO A 303 47.11 12.33 37.25
CA PRO A 303 48.09 11.28 37.51
C PRO A 303 47.49 9.85 37.54
N ARG A 304 48.40 8.89 37.78
CA ARG A 304 48.30 7.43 37.64
C ARG A 304 47.22 6.71 38.51
N ARG A 305 46.56 5.70 37.87
CA ARG A 305 46.18 4.33 38.31
C ARG A 305 45.13 4.17 39.44
N PRO A 306 44.38 3.04 39.57
CA PRO A 306 44.76 1.65 39.24
C PRO A 306 43.75 0.78 38.45
N VAL A 307 44.25 -0.39 38.00
CA VAL A 307 43.51 -1.52 37.39
C VAL A 307 43.34 -2.59 38.47
N ALA A 308 42.13 -3.15 38.59
CA ALA A 308 41.83 -4.28 39.45
C ALA A 308 41.89 -5.61 38.68
N VAL A 309 42.28 -6.65 39.41
CA VAL A 309 42.38 -8.09 39.04
C VAL A 309 41.01 -8.67 38.73
#